data_AF-A0A7C7J2C6-F1
#
_entry.id   AF-A0A7C7J2C6-F1
#
_cell.length_a   1.000
_cell.length_b   1.000
_cell.length_c   1.000
_cell.angle_alpha   90.00
_cell.angle_beta   90.00
_cell.angle_gamma   90.00
#
_symmetry.space_group_name_H-M   'P 1'
#
loop_
_entity.id
_entity.type
_entity.pdbx_description
1 polymer ?
#
loop_
_entity_poly.entity_id
_entity_poly.type
_entity_poly.pdbx_seq_one_letter_code
_entity_poly.pdbx_strand_id
1 'polypeptide(L)'
;MTLYGDVSAGEVGNVGSTSSFFQDNDADYVGGRGLITAEGPSGMYLNPTSGTLAKGQFTSQFFSSGLEDNFNNTGYYNALLSYGVTDWFEVGAVGYVRDLDRNIVVLNASSEPVLQPDGHSTAAAWPMARILILKDEQWWPEFSIGGYASIGHDSLDKATIFGAAYKRFVIQPKGFLRSIGFHTGVRQLWQDSDASAQRSAVDLVGYFGGEIELPNHLYLVSEVGTKEDDARFVPFSVGAQLRLPQGYGLSLAALQPGDQRTVALP
;
A
#
# COMPACT_ATOMS: atom_id res chain seq x y z
N MET A 1 -14.84 -35.97 -24.81
CA MET A 1 -14.08 -36.69 -25.85
C MET A 1 -13.81 -35.72 -26.98
N THR A 2 -12.64 -35.09 -26.96
CA THR A 2 -12.03 -34.41 -28.10
C THR A 2 -10.52 -34.52 -27.88
N LEU A 3 -9.88 -35.28 -28.76
CA LEU A 3 -8.44 -35.58 -28.86
C LEU A 3 -7.83 -34.64 -29.90
N TYR A 4 -6.70 -34.01 -29.59
CA TYR A 4 -5.63 -33.56 -30.50
C TYR A 4 -4.45 -33.17 -29.58
N GLY A 5 -3.19 -33.55 -29.75
CA GLY A 5 -2.46 -34.21 -30.81
C GLY A 5 -1.01 -33.71 -30.67
N ASP A 6 -0.08 -34.59 -30.29
CA ASP A 6 1.36 -34.29 -30.25
C ASP A 6 1.89 -34.03 -31.66
N VAL A 7 2.57 -32.90 -31.86
CA VAL A 7 3.44 -32.67 -33.02
C VAL A 7 4.74 -32.06 -32.51
N SER A 8 5.79 -32.88 -32.52
CA SER A 8 7.18 -32.45 -32.43
C SER A 8 7.63 -31.87 -33.78
N ALA A 9 8.12 -30.64 -33.77
CA ALA A 9 8.99 -30.12 -34.83
C ALA A 9 10.02 -29.18 -34.18
N GLY A 10 11.30 -29.52 -34.35
CA GLY A 10 12.39 -28.68 -33.90
C GLY A 10 12.51 -27.42 -34.75
N GLU A 11 12.69 -26.29 -34.08
CA GLU A 11 13.22 -25.07 -34.69
C GLU A 11 14.50 -24.66 -33.95
N VAL A 12 15.57 -24.60 -34.73
CA VAL A 12 16.82 -23.93 -34.38
C VAL A 12 16.54 -22.42 -34.50
N GLY A 13 16.26 -21.77 -33.37
CA GLY A 13 16.00 -20.34 -33.28
C GLY A 13 17.14 -19.61 -32.58
N ASN A 14 17.76 -18.66 -33.27
CA ASN A 14 18.77 -17.72 -32.81
C ASN A 14 18.59 -17.26 -31.36
N VAL A 15 19.59 -17.50 -30.51
CA VAL A 15 19.74 -16.84 -29.19
C VAL A 15 20.25 -15.41 -29.43
N GLY A 16 19.40 -14.56 -29.98
CA GLY A 16 19.51 -13.13 -29.73
C GLY A 16 19.06 -12.91 -28.30
N SER A 17 19.99 -12.70 -27.37
CA SER A 17 19.65 -12.33 -25.99
C SER A 17 19.09 -10.90 -25.99
N THR A 18 17.84 -10.73 -26.40
CA THR A 18 17.06 -9.58 -25.99
C THR A 18 16.99 -9.64 -24.47
N SER A 19 17.41 -8.56 -23.81
CA SER A 19 17.45 -8.54 -22.35
C SER A 19 16.05 -8.85 -21.82
N SER A 20 15.93 -9.86 -20.95
CA SER A 20 14.69 -10.26 -20.28
C SER A 20 13.95 -9.09 -19.65
N PHE A 21 14.68 -8.03 -19.31
CA PHE A 21 14.16 -6.74 -18.87
C PHE A 21 12.94 -6.24 -19.62
N PHE A 22 12.78 -6.46 -20.93
CA PHE A 22 11.64 -5.94 -21.69
C PHE A 22 10.60 -7.01 -22.08
N GLN A 23 10.72 -8.25 -21.60
CA GLN A 23 9.73 -9.30 -21.87
C GLN A 23 8.41 -9.00 -21.14
N ASP A 24 7.35 -9.75 -21.45
CA ASP A 24 6.04 -9.62 -20.81
C ASP A 24 6.13 -9.98 -19.30
N ASN A 25 5.21 -9.47 -18.47
CA ASN A 25 5.15 -9.79 -17.05
C ASN A 25 4.44 -11.13 -16.87
N ASP A 26 5.16 -12.21 -17.17
CA ASP A 26 4.67 -13.59 -17.06
C ASP A 26 4.61 -14.11 -15.61
N ALA A 27 4.94 -13.26 -14.62
CA ALA A 27 4.82 -13.66 -13.23
C ALA A 27 3.34 -13.68 -12.83
N ASP A 28 2.83 -14.87 -12.48
CA ASP A 28 1.51 -15.01 -11.87
C ASP A 28 1.35 -14.00 -10.73
N TYR A 29 0.23 -13.27 -10.73
CA TYR A 29 -0.09 -12.37 -9.63
C TYR A 29 -0.24 -13.18 -8.34
N VAL A 30 0.75 -13.05 -7.46
CA VAL A 30 0.66 -13.58 -6.11
C VAL A 30 -0.16 -12.59 -5.29
N GLY A 31 -1.34 -13.02 -4.83
CA GLY A 31 -2.25 -12.18 -4.04
C GLY A 31 -1.53 -11.44 -2.92
N GLY A 32 -1.84 -10.17 -2.68
CA GLY A 32 -1.17 -9.36 -1.66
C GLY A 32 0.10 -8.64 -2.11
N ARG A 33 0.41 -8.65 -3.42
CA ARG A 33 1.31 -7.66 -4.01
C ARG A 33 0.63 -6.29 -4.03
N GLY A 34 0.91 -5.47 -3.02
CA GLY A 34 0.61 -4.04 -3.02
C GLY A 34 -0.69 -3.73 -2.32
N LEU A 35 -0.78 -4.11 -1.05
CA LEU A 35 -1.98 -3.92 -0.24
C LEU A 35 -2.16 -2.47 0.14
N ILE A 36 -3.41 -2.02 0.08
CA ILE A 36 -3.78 -0.68 0.50
C ILE A 36 -3.67 -0.55 2.03
N THR A 37 -3.18 0.60 2.49
CA THR A 37 -3.03 0.95 3.91
C THR A 37 -3.99 2.05 4.32
N ALA A 38 -3.93 2.45 5.59
CA ALA A 38 -4.61 3.65 6.09
C ALA A 38 -4.27 4.91 5.27
N GLU A 39 -3.07 4.96 4.67
CA GLU A 39 -2.55 6.14 3.95
C GLU A 39 -2.72 6.02 2.43
N GLY A 40 -3.35 4.95 1.96
CA GLY A 40 -3.54 4.62 0.55
C GLY A 40 -2.54 3.57 0.04
N PRO A 41 -2.22 3.55 -1.27
CA PRO A 41 -1.40 2.52 -1.89
C PRO A 41 0.08 2.63 -1.49
N SER A 42 0.51 3.75 -0.93
CA SER A 42 1.85 3.93 -0.36
C SER A 42 1.75 4.27 1.12
N GLY A 43 1.80 3.29 2.01
CA GLY A 43 1.81 3.53 3.46
C GLY A 43 2.42 2.41 4.26
N MET A 44 2.42 2.59 5.58
CA MET A 44 3.11 1.68 6.49
C MET A 44 2.54 0.27 6.52
N TYR A 45 3.43 -0.74 6.68
CA TYR A 45 3.18 -2.19 6.79
C TYR A 45 2.91 -2.92 5.49
N LEU A 46 2.28 -2.23 4.56
CA LEU A 46 1.85 -2.80 3.30
C LEU A 46 2.41 -1.90 2.21
N ASN A 47 3.67 -2.19 1.89
CA ASN A 47 4.45 -1.46 0.92
C ASN A 47 3.62 -1.18 -0.36
N PRO A 48 3.74 0.03 -0.98
CA PRO A 48 3.43 0.16 -2.39
C PRO A 48 4.31 -0.84 -3.12
N THR A 49 3.71 -1.85 -3.74
CA THR A 49 4.53 -2.77 -4.50
C THR A 49 5.22 -2.03 -5.61
N SER A 50 6.52 -2.25 -5.73
CA SER A 50 7.22 -1.97 -6.96
C SER A 50 6.57 -2.69 -8.15
N GLY A 51 5.87 -3.80 -7.92
CA GLY A 51 5.21 -4.57 -8.96
C GLY A 51 3.93 -3.92 -9.45
N THR A 52 3.74 -3.98 -10.77
CA THR A 52 2.50 -3.68 -11.48
C THR A 52 1.72 -4.96 -11.77
N LEU A 53 0.41 -4.82 -11.96
CA LEU A 53 -0.42 -5.87 -12.55
C LEU A 53 0.04 -6.22 -13.96
N ALA A 54 -0.07 -7.51 -14.32
CA ALA A 54 0.12 -7.91 -15.71
C ALA A 54 -1.04 -7.37 -16.58
N LYS A 55 -0.81 -7.27 -17.88
CA LYS A 55 -1.78 -6.76 -18.84
C LYS A 55 -3.11 -7.53 -18.74
N GLY A 56 -4.20 -6.78 -18.60
CA GLY A 56 -5.55 -7.32 -18.51
C GLY A 56 -5.94 -7.87 -17.14
N GLN A 57 -5.01 -7.89 -16.17
CA GLN A 57 -5.34 -8.29 -14.81
C GLN A 57 -6.06 -7.16 -14.05
N PHE A 58 -6.92 -7.58 -13.13
CA PHE A 58 -7.67 -6.71 -12.24
C PHE A 58 -7.45 -7.14 -10.79
N THR A 59 -7.34 -6.19 -9.88
CA THR A 59 -7.29 -6.45 -8.44
C THR A 59 -8.21 -5.51 -7.68
N SER A 60 -8.77 -6.02 -6.59
CA SER A 60 -9.54 -5.25 -5.63
C SER A 60 -9.04 -5.55 -4.22
N GLN A 61 -8.78 -4.52 -3.43
CA GLN A 61 -8.22 -4.65 -2.10
C GLN A 61 -9.00 -3.77 -1.14
N PHE A 62 -9.15 -4.25 0.09
CA PHE A 62 -9.84 -3.53 1.15
C PHE A 62 -9.00 -3.58 2.41
N PHE A 63 -8.92 -2.44 3.09
CA PHE A 63 -8.23 -2.26 4.35
C PHE A 63 -9.15 -1.61 5.36
N SER A 64 -9.04 -2.08 6.59
CA SER A 64 -9.70 -1.46 7.73
C SER A 64 -8.76 -1.45 8.93
N SER A 65 -8.73 -0.33 9.65
CA SER A 65 -8.05 -0.22 10.94
C SER A 65 -8.83 0.67 11.89
N GLY A 66 -8.77 0.36 13.18
CA GLY A 66 -9.19 1.25 14.26
C GLY A 66 -7.97 1.83 14.95
N LEU A 67 -7.98 3.14 15.20
CA LEU A 67 -7.05 3.81 16.10
C LEU A 67 -7.84 4.31 17.31
N GLU A 68 -7.46 3.85 18.49
CA GLU A 68 -8.02 4.31 19.76
C GLU A 68 -7.05 5.32 20.38
N ASP A 69 -7.52 6.55 20.62
CA ASP A 69 -6.78 7.58 21.35
C ASP A 69 -7.68 8.15 22.45
N ASN A 70 -7.38 7.81 23.71
CA ASN A 70 -7.88 8.27 25.02
C ASN A 70 -9.38 8.59 25.20
N PHE A 71 -10.07 9.23 24.25
CA PHE A 71 -11.51 9.54 24.23
C PHE A 71 -12.19 9.48 22.85
N ASN A 72 -11.44 9.18 21.78
CA ASN A 72 -11.92 9.13 20.40
C ASN A 72 -11.56 7.78 19.76
N ASN A 73 -12.49 7.25 18.97
CA ASN A 73 -12.24 6.09 18.12
C ASN A 73 -12.24 6.58 16.66
N THR A 74 -11.13 6.35 15.95
CA THR A 74 -11.05 6.67 14.53
C THR A 74 -10.97 5.39 13.71
N GLY A 75 -11.99 5.16 12.90
CA GLY A 75 -12.01 4.11 11.89
C GLY A 75 -11.42 4.62 10.57
N TYR A 76 -10.49 3.85 10.01
CA TYR A 76 -9.98 4.08 8.65
C TYR A 76 -10.42 2.91 7.78
N TYR A 77 -11.03 3.23 6.66
CA TYR A 77 -11.44 2.25 5.66
C TYR A 77 -10.93 2.70 4.30
N ASN A 78 -10.25 1.78 3.63
CA ASN A 78 -9.58 2.07 2.38
C ASN A 78 -9.91 0.97 1.38
N ALA A 79 -10.20 1.35 0.14
CA ALA A 79 -10.44 0.43 -0.95
C ALA A 79 -9.54 0.78 -2.13
N LEU A 80 -9.01 -0.22 -2.81
CA LEU A 80 -8.18 -0.06 -4.00
C LEU A 80 -8.74 -0.94 -5.10
N LEU A 81 -9.03 -0.34 -6.26
CA LEU A 81 -9.29 -1.04 -7.51
C LEU A 81 -8.17 -0.72 -8.49
N SER A 82 -7.57 -1.72 -9.12
CA SER A 82 -6.49 -1.50 -10.08
C SER A 82 -6.56 -2.43 -11.28
N TYR A 83 -6.05 -1.96 -12.41
CA TYR A 83 -6.06 -2.64 -13.70
C TYR A 83 -4.72 -2.47 -14.43
N GLY A 84 -4.14 -3.59 -14.87
CA GLY A 84 -2.93 -3.61 -15.68
C GLY A 84 -3.26 -3.26 -17.13
N VAL A 85 -2.93 -2.05 -17.56
CA VAL A 85 -3.09 -1.62 -18.96
C VAL A 85 -2.06 -2.30 -19.85
N THR A 86 -0.83 -2.36 -19.34
CA THR A 86 0.28 -3.14 -19.87
C THR A 86 1.02 -3.77 -18.71
N ASP A 87 1.97 -4.64 -19.00
CA ASP A 87 2.88 -5.20 -17.99
C ASP A 87 3.75 -4.16 -17.29
N TRP A 88 3.80 -2.95 -17.85
CA TRP A 88 4.62 -1.82 -17.40
C TRP A 88 3.78 -0.69 -16.81
N PHE A 89 2.47 -0.71 -17.01
CA PHE A 89 1.60 0.41 -16.68
C PHE A 89 0.28 -0.05 -16.07
N GLU A 90 0.01 0.49 -14.90
CA GLU A 90 -1.15 0.20 -14.08
C GLU A 90 -1.93 1.50 -13.80
N VAL A 91 -3.25 1.41 -13.86
CA VAL A 91 -4.17 2.49 -13.48
C VAL A 91 -5.22 1.97 -12.52
N GLY A 92 -5.77 2.85 -11.70
CA GLY A 92 -6.76 2.44 -10.73
C GLY A 92 -7.44 3.60 -10.02
N ALA A 93 -8.19 3.24 -8.97
CA ALA A 93 -8.82 4.17 -8.07
C ALA A 93 -8.66 3.71 -6.62
N VAL A 94 -8.44 4.68 -5.73
CA VAL A 94 -8.37 4.48 -4.29
C VAL A 94 -9.56 5.18 -3.65
N GLY A 95 -10.37 4.46 -2.87
CA GLY A 95 -11.41 5.03 -2.01
C GLY A 95 -10.91 5.10 -0.57
N TYR A 96 -11.24 6.18 0.11
CA TYR A 96 -10.91 6.40 1.51
C TYR A 96 -12.13 6.89 2.25
N VAL A 97 -12.40 6.27 3.40
CA VAL A 97 -13.41 6.70 4.35
C VAL A 97 -12.73 6.77 5.71
N ARG A 98 -12.90 7.92 6.37
CA ARG A 98 -12.52 8.12 7.76
C ARG A 98 -13.77 8.33 8.56
N ASP A 99 -13.94 7.49 9.58
CA ASP A 99 -15.02 7.63 10.53
C ASP A 99 -14.46 8.15 11.85
N LEU A 100 -14.93 9.32 12.28
CA LEU A 100 -14.51 9.96 13.51
C LEU A 100 -15.65 9.87 14.50
N ASP A 101 -15.49 8.99 15.49
CA ASP A 101 -16.35 8.96 16.66
C ASP A 101 -15.69 9.83 17.74
N ARG A 102 -16.15 11.08 17.83
CA ARG A 102 -15.65 12.06 18.79
C ARG A 102 -16.68 12.30 19.88
N ASN A 103 -16.22 12.40 21.11
CA ASN A 103 -17.03 12.95 22.18
C ASN A 103 -16.72 14.44 22.33
N ILE A 104 -17.67 15.31 21.99
CA ILE A 104 -17.56 16.75 22.23
C ILE A 104 -18.14 17.08 23.60
N VAL A 105 -17.52 18.03 24.31
CA VAL A 105 -18.05 18.54 25.57
C VAL A 105 -19.07 19.64 25.25
N VAL A 106 -20.35 19.36 25.49
CA VAL A 106 -21.44 20.32 25.35
C VAL A 106 -21.94 20.72 26.73
N LEU A 107 -22.13 22.02 26.95
CA LEU A 107 -22.76 22.49 28.18
C LEU A 107 -24.26 22.23 28.09
N ASN A 108 -24.80 21.47 29.05
CA ASN A 108 -26.24 21.28 29.16
C ASN A 108 -26.94 22.55 29.68
N ALA A 109 -28.27 22.52 29.78
CA ALA A 109 -29.06 23.65 30.27
C ALA A 109 -28.70 24.09 31.71
N SER A 110 -28.05 23.23 32.49
CA SER A 110 -27.52 23.50 33.83
C SER A 110 -26.05 23.94 33.84
N SER A 111 -25.44 24.21 32.67
CA SER A 111 -24.02 24.54 32.52
C SER A 111 -23.06 23.45 32.99
N GLU A 112 -23.53 22.20 33.07
CA GLU A 112 -22.66 21.05 33.33
C GLU A 112 -22.12 20.51 32.00
N PRO A 113 -20.83 20.14 31.94
CA PRO A 113 -20.25 19.52 30.75
C PRO A 113 -20.81 18.11 30.58
N VAL A 114 -21.41 17.85 29.41
CA VAL A 114 -21.88 16.52 28.99
C VAL A 114 -21.12 16.12 27.73
N LEU A 115 -20.66 14.87 27.67
CA LEU A 115 -20.08 14.31 26.45
C LEU A 115 -21.21 13.96 25.49
N GLN A 116 -21.22 14.57 24.31
CA GLN A 116 -22.14 14.27 23.23
C GLN A 116 -21.36 13.62 22.07
N PRO A 117 -21.87 12.51 21.49
CA PRO A 117 -21.27 11.94 20.29
C PRO A 117 -21.42 12.91 19.12
N ASP A 118 -20.32 13.22 18.45
CA ASP A 118 -20.25 14.00 17.23
C ASP A 118 -19.58 13.15 16.15
N GLY A 119 -20.36 12.20 15.64
CA GLY A 119 -19.94 11.30 14.58
C GLY A 119 -19.87 12.03 13.25
N HIS A 120 -18.69 12.08 12.65
CA HIS A 120 -18.49 12.64 11.31
C HIS A 120 -17.69 11.67 10.47
N SER A 121 -18.25 11.29 9.32
CA SER A 121 -17.55 10.47 8.33
C SER A 121 -17.15 11.33 7.14
N THR A 122 -15.88 11.32 6.78
CA THR A 122 -15.39 11.95 5.55
C THR A 122 -14.98 10.88 4.55
N ALA A 123 -15.21 11.14 3.26
CA ALA A 123 -14.89 10.22 2.20
C ALA A 123 -14.25 10.94 1.01
N ALA A 124 -13.32 10.27 0.34
CA ALA A 124 -12.71 10.74 -0.89
C ALA A 124 -12.34 9.56 -1.81
N ALA A 125 -12.23 9.82 -3.11
CA ALA A 125 -11.84 8.82 -4.10
C ALA A 125 -10.85 9.39 -5.12
N TRP A 126 -9.82 8.63 -5.45
CA TRP A 126 -8.56 9.14 -5.99
C TRP A 126 -8.15 8.32 -7.22
N PRO A 127 -7.95 8.90 -8.41
CA PRO A 127 -7.28 8.18 -9.48
C PRO A 127 -5.83 7.87 -9.08
N MET A 128 -5.33 6.75 -9.56
CA MET A 128 -3.93 6.36 -9.42
C MET A 128 -3.34 5.89 -10.74
N ALA A 129 -2.03 6.07 -10.86
CA ALA A 129 -1.25 5.52 -11.94
C ALA A 129 0.11 5.05 -11.41
N ARG A 130 0.65 3.98 -12.00
CA ARG A 130 1.96 3.43 -11.66
C ARG A 130 2.64 2.89 -12.90
N ILE A 131 3.94 3.16 -12.99
CA ILE A 131 4.79 2.68 -14.07
C ILE A 131 5.90 1.83 -13.45
N LEU A 132 6.01 0.59 -13.91
CA LEU A 132 7.16 -0.25 -13.65
C LEU A 132 8.34 0.25 -14.48
N ILE A 133 9.49 0.41 -13.86
CA ILE A 133 10.72 0.88 -14.50
C ILE A 133 11.70 -0.28 -14.67
N LEU A 134 11.81 -1.12 -13.63
CA LEU A 134 12.68 -2.30 -13.62
C LEU A 134 11.91 -3.51 -13.09
N LYS A 135 12.14 -4.67 -13.70
CA LYS A 135 11.69 -5.97 -13.19
C LYS A 135 12.71 -6.56 -12.23
N ASP A 136 12.25 -7.42 -11.32
CA ASP A 136 13.14 -8.21 -10.47
C ASP A 136 13.92 -9.22 -11.33
N GLU A 137 15.17 -8.90 -11.67
CA GLU A 137 16.03 -9.76 -12.47
C GLU A 137 17.45 -9.82 -11.90
N GLN A 138 17.95 -11.05 -11.71
CA GLN A 138 19.32 -11.32 -11.24
C GLN A 138 19.68 -10.53 -9.97
N TRP A 139 20.44 -9.44 -10.10
CA TRP A 139 20.86 -8.56 -9.01
C TRP A 139 20.04 -7.26 -8.93
N TRP A 140 19.30 -6.91 -9.98
CA TRP A 140 18.49 -5.71 -10.02
C TRP A 140 17.19 -5.89 -9.25
N PRO A 141 16.79 -4.92 -8.40
CA PRO A 141 15.48 -4.92 -7.80
C PRO A 141 14.42 -4.54 -8.83
N GLU A 142 13.20 -4.99 -8.56
CA GLU A 142 12.02 -4.39 -9.15
C GLU A 142 11.91 -2.94 -8.69
N PHE A 143 11.53 -2.02 -9.57
CA PHE A 143 11.39 -0.60 -9.25
C PHE A 143 10.21 0.01 -10.01
N SER A 144 9.39 0.78 -9.31
CA SER A 144 8.30 1.55 -9.91
C SER A 144 8.21 2.96 -9.36
N ILE A 145 7.54 3.80 -10.13
CA ILE A 145 7.13 5.14 -9.73
C ILE A 145 5.62 5.22 -9.96
N GLY A 146 4.91 5.85 -9.03
CA GLY A 146 3.49 6.07 -9.18
C GLY A 146 3.04 7.35 -8.50
N GLY A 147 1.76 7.63 -8.66
CA GLY A 147 1.12 8.73 -7.98
C GLY A 147 -0.39 8.57 -7.93
N TYR A 148 -0.99 9.31 -7.02
CA TYR A 148 -2.43 9.42 -6.87
C TYR A 148 -2.79 10.81 -6.38
N ALA A 149 -3.98 11.27 -6.72
CA ALA A 149 -4.47 12.59 -6.33
C ALA A 149 -5.86 12.46 -5.74
N SER A 150 -6.08 13.13 -4.62
CA SER A 150 -7.34 13.19 -3.94
C SER A 150 -8.13 14.40 -4.36
N ILE A 151 -9.38 14.12 -4.70
CA ILE A 151 -10.37 15.09 -5.10
C ILE A 151 -11.62 14.73 -4.30
N GLY A 152 -12.05 15.61 -3.39
CA GLY A 152 -13.21 15.34 -2.57
C GLY A 152 -13.56 16.48 -1.63
N HIS A 153 -13.49 16.21 -0.32
CA HIS A 153 -13.57 17.25 0.69
C HIS A 153 -12.24 17.97 0.81
N ASP A 154 -12.24 19.30 0.95
CA ASP A 154 -11.03 20.14 1.04
C ASP A 154 -10.01 19.62 2.06
N SER A 155 -10.48 19.11 3.22
CA SER A 155 -9.62 18.50 4.25
C SER A 155 -8.89 17.20 3.82
N LEU A 156 -9.29 16.60 2.70
CA LEU A 156 -8.76 15.37 2.15
C LEU A 156 -8.06 15.58 0.80
N ASP A 157 -8.04 16.78 0.24
CA ASP A 157 -7.38 17.06 -1.04
C ASP A 157 -5.86 16.97 -0.87
N LYS A 158 -5.28 15.98 -1.56
CA LYS A 158 -3.87 15.61 -1.44
C LYS A 158 -3.34 15.04 -2.73
N ALA A 159 -2.13 15.38 -3.12
CA ALA A 159 -1.42 14.71 -4.20
C ALA A 159 -0.26 13.90 -3.60
N THR A 160 0.03 12.74 -4.16
CA THR A 160 1.17 11.93 -3.74
C THR A 160 1.90 11.40 -4.96
N ILE A 161 3.22 11.49 -4.93
CA ILE A 161 4.11 10.78 -5.84
C ILE A 161 4.98 9.86 -4.98
N PHE A 162 5.17 8.63 -5.43
CA PHE A 162 5.99 7.66 -4.72
C PHE A 162 6.92 6.90 -5.66
N GLY A 163 8.03 6.43 -5.11
CA GLY A 163 8.93 5.47 -5.73
C GLY A 163 9.11 4.28 -4.80
N ALA A 164 9.05 3.07 -5.36
CA ALA A 164 9.14 1.84 -4.57
C ALA A 164 10.05 0.83 -5.27
N ALA A 165 10.88 0.15 -4.47
CA ALA A 165 11.75 -0.92 -4.91
C ALA A 165 11.54 -2.18 -4.07
N TYR A 166 11.71 -3.35 -4.70
CA TYR A 166 11.63 -4.65 -4.05
C TYR A 166 12.65 -5.62 -4.65
N LYS A 167 13.25 -6.44 -3.79
CA LYS A 167 14.10 -7.54 -4.22
C LYS A 167 13.76 -8.80 -3.45
N ARG A 168 13.54 -9.90 -4.17
CA ARG A 168 13.32 -11.21 -3.57
C ARG A 168 14.50 -12.15 -3.79
N PHE A 169 14.91 -12.82 -2.72
CA PHE A 169 15.90 -13.87 -2.74
C PHE A 169 15.22 -15.20 -2.40
N VAL A 170 15.13 -16.08 -3.39
CA VAL A 170 14.64 -17.45 -3.18
C VAL A 170 15.73 -18.27 -2.50
N ILE A 171 15.41 -18.85 -1.35
CA ILE A 171 16.34 -19.63 -0.54
C ILE A 171 16.13 -21.12 -0.81
N GLN A 172 14.95 -21.63 -0.48
CA GLN A 172 14.58 -23.03 -0.67
C GLN A 172 13.12 -23.14 -1.09
N PRO A 173 12.81 -23.33 -2.39
CA PRO A 173 11.43 -23.32 -2.88
C PRO A 173 10.45 -24.28 -2.16
N LYS A 174 10.98 -25.37 -1.61
CA LYS A 174 10.25 -26.41 -0.86
C LYS A 174 10.65 -26.52 0.62
N GLY A 175 11.48 -25.59 1.11
CA GLY A 175 11.95 -25.58 2.51
C GLY A 175 10.96 -24.88 3.44
N PHE A 176 11.30 -24.87 4.74
CA PHE A 176 10.57 -24.05 5.71
C PHE A 176 10.74 -22.55 5.42
N LEU A 177 11.97 -22.10 5.21
CA LEU A 177 12.27 -20.74 4.78
C LEU A 177 12.36 -20.70 3.25
N ARG A 178 11.31 -20.23 2.58
CA ARG A 178 11.21 -20.28 1.11
C ARG A 178 11.95 -19.14 0.45
N SER A 179 11.78 -17.92 0.95
CA SER A 179 12.47 -16.73 0.45
C SER A 179 12.54 -15.64 1.49
N ILE A 180 13.47 -14.70 1.29
CA ILE A 180 13.52 -13.42 1.98
C ILE A 180 13.36 -12.32 0.93
N GLY A 181 12.57 -11.31 1.23
CA GLY A 181 12.41 -10.12 0.41
C GLY A 181 12.78 -8.86 1.18
N PHE A 182 13.28 -7.87 0.47
CA PHE A 182 13.52 -6.53 1.00
C PHE A 182 12.76 -5.53 0.15
N HIS A 183 12.15 -4.56 0.79
CA HIS A 183 11.48 -3.45 0.13
C HIS A 183 11.91 -2.12 0.72
N THR A 184 11.85 -1.09 -0.12
CA THR A 184 12.07 0.29 0.29
C THR A 184 11.33 1.22 -0.64
N GLY A 185 11.18 2.46 -0.21
CA GLY A 185 10.70 3.51 -1.07
C GLY A 185 10.57 4.83 -0.37
N VAL A 186 10.07 5.79 -1.14
CA VAL A 186 9.89 7.17 -0.75
C VAL A 186 8.57 7.67 -1.29
N ARG A 187 7.90 8.53 -0.54
CA ARG A 187 6.70 9.24 -0.99
C ARG A 187 6.83 10.71 -0.65
N GLN A 188 6.34 11.54 -1.55
CA GLN A 188 6.16 12.97 -1.32
C GLN A 188 4.68 13.27 -1.35
N LEU A 189 4.18 13.82 -0.24
CA LEU A 189 2.78 14.22 -0.05
C LEU A 189 2.68 15.73 -0.19
N TRP A 190 1.69 16.19 -0.95
CA TRP A 190 1.24 17.57 -0.98
C TRP A 190 -0.21 17.61 -0.49
N GLN A 191 -0.50 18.40 0.52
CA GLN A 191 -1.85 18.58 1.03
C GLN A 191 -2.13 20.07 1.24
N ASP A 192 -3.26 20.55 0.73
CA ASP A 192 -3.72 21.91 0.97
C ASP A 192 -4.56 21.93 2.25
N SER A 193 -4.17 22.77 3.20
CA SER A 193 -4.84 22.92 4.48
C SER A 193 -5.63 24.23 4.49
N ASP A 194 -6.93 24.18 4.15
CA ASP A 194 -7.80 25.36 4.17
C ASP A 194 -8.31 25.76 5.58
N ALA A 195 -7.77 25.18 6.65
CA ALA A 195 -8.05 25.62 8.01
C ALA A 195 -6.96 26.61 8.51
N SER A 196 -7.06 27.87 8.08
CA SER A 196 -6.50 29.04 8.79
C SER A 196 -5.15 28.85 9.50
N ALA A 197 -4.06 29.04 8.74
CA ALA A 197 -2.64 29.22 9.11
C ALA A 197 -1.69 28.09 8.68
N GLN A 198 -0.77 28.50 7.78
CA GLN A 198 0.58 27.99 7.57
C GLN A 198 0.78 26.68 6.76
N ARG A 199 1.18 26.91 5.50
CA ARG A 199 1.95 26.04 4.58
C ARG A 199 1.22 24.82 4.02
N SER A 200 1.14 24.75 2.68
CA SER A 200 1.09 23.45 1.98
C SER A 200 2.22 22.58 2.55
N ALA A 201 1.85 21.54 3.29
CA ALA A 201 2.83 20.63 3.87
C ALA A 201 3.36 19.75 2.73
N VAL A 202 4.70 19.74 2.60
CA VAL A 202 5.40 18.85 1.68
C VAL A 202 6.17 17.88 2.53
N ASP A 203 5.60 16.69 2.72
CA ASP A 203 6.19 15.67 3.58
C ASP A 203 6.85 14.60 2.72
N LEU A 204 8.17 14.46 2.89
CA LEU A 204 8.95 13.38 2.29
C LEU A 204 9.11 12.27 3.33
N VAL A 205 8.46 11.13 3.07
CA VAL A 205 8.53 9.96 3.95
C VAL A 205 9.26 8.84 3.23
N GLY A 206 10.27 8.29 3.88
CA GLY A 206 10.97 7.08 3.43
C GLY A 206 10.54 5.87 4.26
N TYR A 207 10.66 4.68 3.69
CA TYR A 207 10.43 3.43 4.41
C TYR A 207 11.36 2.32 3.93
N PHE A 208 11.61 1.37 4.82
CA PHE A 208 12.38 0.17 4.58
C PHE A 208 11.76 -0.99 5.33
N GLY A 209 11.67 -2.14 4.68
CA GLY A 209 11.11 -3.33 5.29
C GLY A 209 11.64 -4.61 4.70
N GLY A 210 11.31 -5.69 5.40
CA GLY A 210 11.67 -7.05 5.05
C GLY A 210 10.47 -7.95 5.11
N GLU A 211 10.49 -8.99 4.27
CA GLU A 211 9.52 -10.07 4.33
C GLU A 211 10.20 -11.43 4.30
N ILE A 212 9.59 -12.39 4.99
CA ILE A 212 10.02 -13.77 5.02
C ILE A 212 8.87 -14.64 4.55
N GLU A 213 9.11 -15.49 3.55
CA GLU A 213 8.14 -16.48 3.10
C GLU A 213 8.36 -17.82 3.79
N LEU A 214 7.28 -18.31 4.39
CA LEU A 214 7.15 -19.61 5.04
C LEU A 214 6.31 -20.57 4.17
N PRO A 215 6.16 -21.86 4.54
CA PRO A 215 5.32 -22.79 3.79
C PRO A 215 3.86 -22.33 3.78
N ASN A 216 3.09 -22.86 2.83
CA ASN A 216 1.67 -22.53 2.65
C ASN A 216 1.40 -21.04 2.35
N HIS A 217 2.36 -20.36 1.73
CA HIS A 217 2.24 -18.97 1.31
C HIS A 217 1.94 -18.01 2.48
N LEU A 218 2.48 -18.32 3.65
CA LEU A 218 2.49 -17.44 4.80
C LEU A 218 3.72 -16.52 4.72
N TYR A 219 3.50 -15.23 4.87
CA TYR A 219 4.54 -14.21 4.85
C TYR A 219 4.55 -13.50 6.19
N LEU A 220 5.74 -13.32 6.76
CA LEU A 220 5.95 -12.42 7.89
C LEU A 220 6.57 -11.14 7.34
N VAL A 221 5.98 -10.00 7.67
CA VAL A 221 6.36 -8.70 7.11
C VAL A 221 6.64 -7.73 8.25
N SER A 222 7.68 -6.93 8.09
CA SER A 222 7.95 -5.80 8.97
C SER A 222 8.51 -4.64 8.17
N GLU A 223 8.14 -3.43 8.56
CA GLU A 223 8.57 -2.20 7.92
C GLU A 223 8.78 -1.11 8.97
N VAL A 224 9.75 -0.25 8.71
CA VAL A 224 10.05 0.96 9.48
C VAL A 224 10.03 2.16 8.55
N GLY A 225 9.44 3.26 9.01
CA GLY A 225 9.39 4.53 8.29
C GLY A 225 10.39 5.54 8.84
N THR A 226 10.59 6.63 8.10
CA THR A 226 11.30 7.81 8.59
C THR A 226 10.47 8.50 9.67
N LYS A 227 11.14 8.98 10.70
CA LYS A 227 10.52 9.79 11.75
C LYS A 227 10.33 11.23 11.25
N GLU A 228 9.10 11.74 11.33
CA GLU A 228 8.79 13.15 11.11
C GLU A 228 9.20 13.99 12.33
N ASP A 229 9.47 15.28 12.12
CA ASP A 229 10.04 16.16 13.16
C ASP A 229 9.12 16.32 14.39
N ASP A 230 7.81 16.18 14.20
CA ASP A 230 6.77 16.28 15.22
C ASP A 230 6.33 14.92 15.79
N ALA A 231 6.76 13.81 15.17
CA ALA A 231 6.47 12.46 15.64
C ALA A 231 7.20 12.16 16.96
N ARG A 232 6.53 11.48 17.88
CA ARG A 232 7.18 11.02 19.13
C ARG A 232 8.07 9.80 18.86
N PHE A 233 7.59 8.88 18.05
CA PHE A 233 8.21 7.58 17.82
C PHE A 233 8.57 7.41 16.34
N VAL A 234 9.51 6.49 16.08
CA VAL A 234 9.76 6.04 14.70
C VAL A 234 8.56 5.19 14.28
N PRO A 235 7.92 5.49 13.15
CA PRO A 235 6.84 4.67 12.66
C PRO A 235 7.34 3.25 12.33
N PHE A 236 6.64 2.22 12.81
CA PHE A 236 6.91 0.85 12.42
C PHE A 236 5.66 -0.01 12.31
N SER A 237 5.83 -1.18 11.72
CA SER A 237 4.80 -2.18 11.60
C SER A 237 5.32 -3.61 11.52
N VAL A 238 4.49 -4.55 11.95
CA VAL A 238 4.78 -5.99 11.94
C VAL A 238 3.50 -6.79 11.76
N GLY A 239 3.63 -7.97 11.16
CA GLY A 239 2.52 -8.93 11.12
C GLY A 239 2.68 -10.02 10.06
N ALA A 240 1.54 -10.60 9.68
CA ALA A 240 1.48 -11.72 8.77
C ALA A 240 0.54 -11.49 7.57
N GLN A 241 0.86 -12.13 6.46
CA GLN A 241 0.04 -12.16 5.25
C GLN A 241 -0.09 -13.59 4.73
N LEU A 242 -1.30 -14.00 4.38
CA LEU A 242 -1.56 -15.20 3.60
C LEU A 242 -1.76 -14.78 2.15
N ARG A 243 -0.94 -15.32 1.23
CA ARG A 243 -0.95 -14.94 -0.19
C ARG A 243 -1.21 -16.15 -1.08
N LEU A 244 -2.47 -16.44 -1.36
CA LEU A 244 -2.83 -17.66 -2.09
C LEU A 244 -2.54 -17.53 -3.60
N PRO A 245 -2.06 -18.61 -4.27
CA PRO A 245 -1.80 -18.61 -5.72
C PRO A 245 -3.02 -18.28 -6.57
N GLN A 246 -4.22 -18.48 -6.04
CA GLN A 246 -5.48 -18.18 -6.72
C GLN A 246 -5.81 -16.68 -6.76
N GLY A 247 -4.92 -15.82 -6.27
CA GLY A 247 -5.07 -14.36 -6.28
C GLY A 247 -5.75 -13.78 -5.03
N TYR A 248 -6.15 -14.63 -4.07
CA TYR A 248 -6.71 -14.18 -2.80
C TYR A 248 -5.61 -13.92 -1.76
N GLY A 249 -5.85 -12.97 -0.87
CA GLY A 249 -4.96 -12.75 0.26
C GLY A 249 -5.67 -12.19 1.47
N LEU A 250 -5.05 -12.38 2.64
CA LEU A 250 -5.49 -11.83 3.91
C LEU A 250 -4.27 -11.36 4.69
N SER A 251 -4.34 -10.17 5.27
CA SER A 251 -3.25 -9.60 6.05
C SER A 251 -3.74 -9.11 7.40
N LEU A 252 -2.93 -9.33 8.43
CA LEU A 252 -3.14 -8.83 9.78
C LEU A 252 -1.87 -8.13 10.26
N ALA A 253 -2.04 -6.98 10.89
CA ALA A 253 -0.96 -6.04 11.21
C ALA A 253 -1.07 -5.51 12.62
N ALA A 254 0.07 -5.24 13.26
CA ALA A 254 0.20 -4.23 14.29
C ALA A 254 0.94 -3.03 13.71
N LEU A 255 0.45 -1.83 14.02
CA LEU A 255 0.93 -0.56 13.45
C LEU A 255 1.24 0.41 14.59
N GLN A 256 2.35 1.12 14.48
CA GLN A 256 2.66 2.29 15.31
C GLN A 256 2.94 3.48 14.38
N PRO A 257 1.98 4.39 14.14
CA PRO A 257 2.09 5.44 13.13
C PRO A 257 3.02 6.61 13.51
N GLY A 258 3.90 6.46 14.49
CA GLY A 258 4.84 7.52 14.93
C GLY A 258 4.26 8.54 15.93
N ASP A 259 2.94 8.51 16.15
CA ASP A 259 2.18 9.31 17.12
C ASP A 259 2.30 10.82 16.86
N GLN A 260 1.42 11.29 15.96
CA GLN A 260 1.14 12.71 15.74
C GLN A 260 0.52 13.26 17.02
N ARG A 261 1.08 14.33 17.58
CA ARG A 261 0.36 15.08 18.61
C ARG A 261 -1.01 15.42 18.03
N THR A 262 -2.07 14.95 18.67
CA THR A 262 -3.41 15.52 18.53
C THR A 262 -3.20 17.02 18.72
N VAL A 263 -3.20 17.78 17.62
CA VAL A 263 -3.29 19.23 17.69
C VAL A 263 -4.62 19.44 18.38
N ALA A 264 -4.55 19.70 19.69
CA ALA A 264 -5.66 20.30 20.39
C ALA A 264 -5.89 21.60 19.64
N LEU A 265 -6.89 21.58 18.74
CA LEU A 265 -7.43 22.81 18.19
C LEU A 265 -7.82 23.65 19.41
N PRO A 266 -7.33 24.90 19.51
CA PRO A 266 -7.68 25.79 20.60
C PRO A 266 -9.20 26.04 20.67
#